data_AF-A0A9W8Y5S0-F1
#
_entry.id   AF-A0A9W8Y5S0-F1
#
_cell.length_a   1.000
_cell.length_b   1.000
_cell.length_c   1.000
_cell.angle_alpha   90.00
_cell.angle_beta   90.00
_cell.angle_gamma   90.00
#
_symmetry.space_group_name_H-M   'P 1'
#
loop_
_entity.id
_entity.type
_entity.pdbx_description
1 polymer ?
#
loop_
_entity_poly.entity_id
_entity_poly.type
_entity_poly.pdbx_seq_one_letter_code
_entity_poly.pdbx_strand_id
1 'polypeptide(L)'
;MQEPTFSSDVLCLEISGPDQEHLSVIDVPGIFKSTTEGVTTKADIQLVRNMVRGYMDNPRSVMLAVVPASIDLATQEILELAAEVDIHGDRTLGVLTKPDLVDRGAESGVVDLVEGRGRPMKLGWHIIRNPGQKELQDKDMDRGSLEATFFRSSTPWSSIEKGKVGIDSLRFRIKEVLSSLVKK
;
A
#
# COMPACT_ATOMS: atom_id res chain seq x y z
N MET A 1 -33.14 13.75 -7.64
CA MET A 1 -31.69 14.06 -7.73
C MET A 1 -30.96 12.83 -7.25
N GLN A 2 -30.01 12.31 -8.03
CA GLN A 2 -29.22 11.14 -7.62
C GLN A 2 -28.18 11.63 -6.62
N GLU A 3 -28.16 11.05 -5.41
CA GLU A 3 -27.15 11.39 -4.41
C GLU A 3 -25.77 10.93 -4.88
N PRO A 4 -24.71 11.73 -4.68
CA PRO A 4 -23.37 11.34 -5.09
C PRO A 4 -22.89 10.15 -4.26
N THR A 5 -22.29 9.17 -4.92
CA THR A 5 -21.73 7.96 -4.27
C THR A 5 -20.53 8.27 -3.36
N PHE A 6 -19.87 9.41 -3.59
CA PHE A 6 -18.71 9.86 -2.83
C PHE A 6 -18.93 11.28 -2.29
N SER A 7 -18.51 11.52 -1.04
CA SER A 7 -18.45 12.85 -0.43
C SER A 7 -17.00 13.32 -0.31
N SER A 8 -16.78 14.63 -0.38
CA SER A 8 -15.51 15.28 -0.02
C SER A 8 -15.31 15.44 1.49
N ASP A 9 -16.31 15.07 2.30
CA ASP A 9 -16.22 15.12 3.75
C ASP A 9 -15.18 14.13 4.28
N VAL A 10 -14.36 14.59 5.22
CA VAL A 10 -13.30 13.77 5.82
C VAL A 10 -13.80 13.20 7.14
N LEU A 11 -13.80 11.87 7.25
CA LEU A 11 -13.95 11.20 8.54
C LEU A 11 -12.62 11.21 9.27
N CYS A 12 -12.52 11.99 10.34
CA CYS A 12 -11.35 12.02 11.22
C CYS A 12 -11.58 11.12 12.44
N LEU A 13 -10.70 10.14 12.64
CA LEU A 13 -10.64 9.32 13.85
C LEU A 13 -9.38 9.69 14.62
N GLU A 14 -9.55 10.27 15.81
CA GLU A 14 -8.44 10.62 16.70
C GLU A 14 -8.36 9.63 17.86
N ILE A 15 -7.21 8.97 17.99
CA ILE A 15 -6.91 8.03 19.08
C ILE A 15 -5.72 8.59 19.85
N SER A 16 -5.89 8.82 21.15
CA SER A 16 -4.86 9.40 22.02
C SER A 16 -4.62 8.55 23.26
N GLY A 17 -3.37 8.49 23.71
CA GLY A 17 -2.96 7.71 24.89
C GLY A 17 -1.44 7.69 25.06
N PRO A 18 -0.94 7.32 26.26
CA PRO A 18 0.49 7.31 26.56
C PRO A 18 1.28 6.28 25.72
N ASP A 19 0.62 5.21 25.28
CA ASP A 19 1.23 4.14 24.45
C ASP A 19 0.97 4.33 22.95
N GLN A 20 0.40 5.46 22.53
CA GLN A 20 0.09 5.73 21.12
C GLN A 20 1.25 6.43 20.43
N GLU A 21 1.44 6.07 19.16
CA GLU A 21 2.46 6.69 18.31
C GLU A 21 1.94 7.97 17.67
N HIS A 22 2.82 8.97 17.50
CA HIS A 22 2.51 10.17 16.73
C HIS A 22 2.52 9.87 15.22
N LEU A 23 1.44 9.25 14.75
CA LEU A 23 1.24 8.89 13.35
C LEU A 23 -0.15 9.31 12.88
N SER A 24 -0.21 9.95 11.71
CA SER A 24 -1.45 10.20 10.99
C SER A 24 -1.48 9.34 9.73
N VAL A 25 -2.54 8.57 9.56
CA VAL A 25 -2.77 7.75 8.36
C VAL A 25 -4.01 8.31 7.67
N ILE A 26 -3.88 8.52 6.36
CA ILE A 26 -4.98 8.98 5.52
C ILE A 26 -5.34 7.81 4.60
N ASP A 27 -6.56 7.31 4.74
CA ASP A 27 -7.12 6.36 3.78
C ASP A 27 -7.82 7.15 2.67
N VAL A 28 -7.44 6.91 1.43
CA VAL A 28 -7.99 7.59 0.26
C VAL A 28 -8.77 6.59 -0.58
N PRO A 29 -9.88 7.00 -1.25
CA PRO A 29 -10.63 6.09 -2.08
C PRO A 29 -9.75 5.46 -3.17
N GLY A 30 -9.93 4.16 -3.42
CA GLY A 30 -9.22 3.47 -4.50
C GLY A 30 -9.52 4.09 -5.86
N ILE A 31 -8.48 4.28 -6.68
CA ILE A 31 -8.63 4.85 -8.01
C ILE A 31 -9.28 3.81 -8.94
N PHE A 32 -10.40 4.15 -9.57
CA PHE A 32 -11.11 3.29 -10.51
C PHE A 32 -11.22 3.95 -11.89
N LYS A 33 -11.03 3.15 -12.95
CA LYS A 33 -11.04 3.60 -14.37
C LYS A 33 -12.38 3.40 -15.08
N SER A 34 -13.28 2.60 -14.52
CA SER A 34 -14.52 2.21 -15.17
C SER A 34 -15.71 2.55 -14.31
N THR A 35 -16.74 3.08 -14.96
CA THR A 35 -18.03 3.32 -14.35
C THR A 35 -18.79 2.00 -14.25
N THR A 36 -19.15 1.59 -13.04
CA THR A 36 -20.17 0.58 -12.83
C THR A 36 -21.55 1.23 -13.06
N GLU A 37 -22.29 0.76 -14.06
CA GLU A 37 -23.64 1.26 -14.38
C GLU A 37 -24.52 1.29 -13.12
N GLY A 38 -25.10 2.46 -12.83
CA GLY A 38 -25.96 2.69 -11.67
C GLY A 38 -25.25 2.98 -10.34
N VAL A 39 -23.92 2.84 -10.26
CA VAL A 39 -23.15 3.04 -9.01
C VAL A 39 -22.13 4.18 -9.12
N THR A 40 -21.48 4.36 -10.27
CA THR A 40 -20.43 5.37 -10.42
C THR A 40 -20.54 6.08 -11.76
N THR A 41 -20.31 7.40 -11.75
CA THR A 41 -20.34 8.26 -12.93
C THR A 41 -18.93 8.69 -13.32
N LYS A 42 -18.76 9.23 -14.53
CA LYS A 42 -17.48 9.85 -14.94
C LYS A 42 -17.09 11.04 -14.05
N ALA A 43 -18.07 11.73 -13.47
CA ALA A 43 -17.83 12.81 -12.52
C ALA A 43 -17.24 12.27 -11.21
N ASP A 44 -17.70 11.11 -10.73
CA ASP A 44 -17.16 10.46 -9.53
C ASP A 44 -15.70 10.03 -9.71
N ILE A 45 -15.35 9.52 -10.90
CA ILE A 45 -13.95 9.20 -11.25
C ILE A 45 -13.06 10.44 -11.11
N GLN A 46 -13.50 11.57 -11.68
CA GLN A 46 -12.73 12.81 -11.62
C GLN A 46 -12.66 13.38 -10.19
N LEU A 47 -13.75 13.29 -9.42
CA LEU A 47 -13.79 13.73 -8.03
C LEU A 47 -12.79 12.95 -7.17
N VAL A 48 -12.80 11.62 -7.27
CA VAL A 48 -11.86 10.75 -6.55
C VAL A 48 -10.42 11.04 -6.98
N ARG A 49 -10.16 11.17 -8.29
CA ARG A 49 -8.82 11.51 -8.78
C ARG A 49 -8.31 12.84 -8.22
N ASN A 50 -9.16 13.87 -8.19
CA ASN A 50 -8.81 15.18 -7.65
C ASN A 50 -8.56 15.12 -6.14
N MET A 51 -9.38 14.38 -5.40
CA MET A 51 -9.22 14.18 -3.97
C MET A 51 -7.89 13.48 -3.65
N VAL A 52 -7.62 12.35 -4.30
CA VAL A 52 -6.37 11.60 -4.12
C VAL A 52 -5.16 12.49 -4.45
N ARG A 53 -5.20 13.22 -5.58
CA ARG A 53 -4.13 14.13 -5.98
C ARG A 53 -3.90 15.24 -4.94
N GLY A 54 -4.96 15.81 -4.37
CA GLY A 54 -4.83 16.82 -3.32
C GLY A 54 -4.06 16.34 -2.08
N TYR A 55 -4.23 15.06 -1.70
CA TYR A 55 -3.45 14.45 -0.62
C TYR A 55 -2.02 14.11 -1.05
N MET A 56 -1.83 13.67 -2.29
CA MET A 56 -0.50 13.34 -2.85
C MET A 56 0.39 14.58 -3.02
N ASP A 57 -0.18 15.74 -3.34
CA ASP A 57 0.55 16.99 -3.57
C ASP A 57 1.19 17.55 -2.28
N ASN A 58 0.79 17.07 -1.09
CA ASN A 58 1.41 17.51 0.16
C ASN A 58 2.84 16.94 0.29
N PRO A 59 3.90 17.77 0.28
CA PRO A 59 5.28 17.31 0.31
C PRO A 59 5.69 16.68 1.66
N ARG A 60 4.91 16.90 2.72
CA ARG A 60 5.15 16.30 4.05
C ARG A 60 4.55 14.90 4.20
N SER A 61 3.75 14.46 3.22
CA SER A 61 3.11 13.14 3.25
C SER A 61 4.01 12.09 2.60
N VAL A 62 4.19 10.96 3.30
CA VAL A 62 4.75 9.74 2.74
C VAL A 62 3.65 8.98 2.02
N MET A 63 3.89 8.64 0.75
CA MET A 63 2.98 7.87 -0.08
C MET A 63 3.32 6.38 0.04
N LEU A 64 2.34 5.57 0.41
CA LEU A 64 2.42 4.11 0.35
C LEU A 64 1.75 3.65 -0.93
N ALA A 65 2.54 3.29 -1.93
CA ALA A 65 2.02 2.76 -3.19
C ALA A 65 1.70 1.28 -3.04
N VAL A 66 0.47 0.99 -2.59
CA VAL A 66 0.00 -0.37 -2.33
C VAL A 66 -0.47 -1.03 -3.63
N VAL A 67 0.17 -2.15 -4.00
CA VAL A 67 -0.16 -2.91 -5.21
C VAL A 67 -0.20 -4.42 -4.92
N PRO A 68 -1.08 -5.19 -5.58
CA PRO A 68 -1.06 -6.65 -5.49
C PRO A 68 0.20 -7.21 -6.17
N ALA A 69 0.84 -8.20 -5.54
CA ALA A 69 2.01 -8.89 -6.09
C ALA A 69 1.68 -9.77 -7.30
N SER A 70 0.42 -10.17 -7.46
CA SER A 70 -0.04 -11.06 -8.53
C SER A 70 -0.29 -10.36 -9.87
N ILE A 71 -0.21 -9.02 -9.92
CA ILE A 71 -0.53 -8.22 -11.12
C ILE A 71 0.74 -7.51 -11.60
N ASP A 72 0.86 -7.34 -12.91
CA ASP A 72 1.94 -6.57 -13.51
C ASP A 72 1.94 -5.11 -13.02
N LEU A 73 3.06 -4.67 -12.44
CA LEU A 73 3.27 -3.31 -11.97
C LEU A 73 3.11 -2.26 -13.06
N ALA A 74 3.41 -2.59 -14.32
CA ALA A 74 3.28 -1.64 -15.42
C ALA A 74 1.82 -1.20 -15.65
N THR A 75 0.85 -1.97 -15.15
CA THR A 75 -0.58 -1.65 -15.26
C THR A 75 -1.10 -0.80 -14.11
N GLN A 76 -0.29 -0.57 -13.08
CA GLN A 76 -0.70 0.06 -11.83
C GLN A 76 -0.61 1.59 -11.90
N GLU A 77 -1.75 2.23 -12.08
CA GLU A 77 -1.89 3.69 -12.21
C GLU A 77 -1.34 4.46 -10.98
N ILE A 78 -1.43 3.90 -9.78
CA ILE A 78 -0.90 4.56 -8.57
C ILE A 78 0.61 4.81 -8.66
N LEU A 79 1.35 3.94 -9.37
CA LEU A 79 2.79 4.11 -9.55
C LEU A 79 3.13 5.17 -10.59
N GLU A 80 2.25 5.42 -11.56
CA GLU A 80 2.39 6.52 -12.52
C GLU A 80 2.10 7.85 -11.81
N LEU A 81 0.98 7.93 -11.09
CA LEU A 81 0.60 9.11 -10.32
C LEU A 81 1.65 9.48 -9.26
N ALA A 82 2.19 8.47 -8.56
CA ALA A 82 3.27 8.71 -7.60
C ALA A 82 4.52 9.27 -8.28
N ALA A 83 4.88 8.79 -9.47
CA ALA A 83 6.03 9.28 -10.23
C ALA A 83 5.83 10.71 -10.76
N GLU A 84 4.60 11.11 -11.09
CA GLU A 84 4.28 12.50 -11.48
C GLU A 84 4.46 13.50 -10.33
N VAL A 85 4.16 13.06 -9.10
CA VAL A 85 4.07 13.92 -7.90
C VAL A 85 5.32 13.80 -7.00
N ASP A 86 6.11 12.74 -7.15
CA ASP A 86 7.37 12.48 -6.46
C ASP A 86 8.46 12.00 -7.44
N ILE A 87 8.91 12.92 -8.30
CA ILE A 87 9.90 12.68 -9.36
C ILE A 87 11.21 12.08 -8.82
N HIS A 88 11.59 12.45 -7.59
CA HIS A 88 12.83 11.96 -6.95
C HIS A 88 12.64 10.66 -6.16
N GLY A 89 11.39 10.21 -5.97
CA GLY A 89 11.05 9.03 -5.19
C GLY A 89 11.36 9.16 -3.69
N ASP A 90 11.52 10.38 -3.17
CA ASP A 90 11.98 10.66 -1.81
C ASP A 90 10.95 10.32 -0.73
N ARG A 91 9.68 10.22 -1.12
CA ARG A 91 8.55 10.05 -0.21
C ARG A 91 7.59 8.96 -0.65
N THR A 92 7.95 8.13 -1.64
CA THR A 92 7.13 7.01 -2.12
C THR A 92 7.75 5.67 -1.74
N LEU A 93 7.04 4.89 -0.91
CA LEU A 93 7.40 3.52 -0.56
C LEU A 93 6.44 2.56 -1.28
N GLY A 94 7.00 1.61 -2.04
CA GLY A 94 6.20 0.57 -2.69
C GLY A 94 5.82 -0.54 -1.71
N VAL A 95 4.54 -0.91 -1.65
CA VAL A 95 4.05 -1.99 -0.78
C VAL A 95 3.32 -3.04 -1.61
N LEU A 96 3.88 -4.24 -1.64
CA LEU A 96 3.29 -5.40 -2.29
C LEU A 96 2.37 -6.14 -1.31
N THR A 97 1.20 -6.52 -1.80
CA THR A 97 0.19 -7.27 -1.03
C THR A 97 -0.20 -8.55 -1.75
N LYS A 98 -0.87 -9.46 -1.05
CA LYS A 98 -1.36 -10.73 -1.61
C LYS A 98 -0.27 -11.58 -2.30
N PRO A 99 0.90 -11.80 -1.68
CA PRO A 99 1.94 -12.66 -2.24
C PRO A 99 1.46 -14.12 -2.42
N ASP A 100 0.46 -14.53 -1.66
CA ASP A 100 -0.18 -15.84 -1.71
C ASP A 100 -0.96 -16.12 -3.01
N LEU A 101 -1.30 -15.08 -3.78
CA LEU A 101 -2.02 -15.18 -5.05
C LEU A 101 -1.09 -15.13 -6.27
N VAL A 102 0.23 -15.08 -6.07
CA VAL A 102 1.19 -15.05 -7.17
C VAL A 102 1.25 -16.43 -7.83
N ASP A 103 1.20 -16.45 -9.17
CA ASP A 103 1.30 -17.68 -9.92
C ASP A 103 2.64 -18.37 -9.71
N ARG A 104 2.61 -19.70 -9.58
CA ARG A 104 3.83 -20.51 -9.44
C ARG A 104 4.74 -20.29 -10.64
N GLY A 105 5.97 -19.86 -10.36
CA GLY A 105 6.96 -19.52 -11.38
C GLY A 105 7.10 -18.02 -11.66
N ALA A 106 6.13 -17.18 -11.27
CA ALA A 106 6.26 -15.71 -11.32
C ALA A 106 6.84 -15.12 -10.02
N GLU A 107 6.90 -15.92 -8.95
CA GLU A 107 7.34 -15.52 -7.61
C GLU A 107 8.76 -14.94 -7.59
N SER A 108 9.67 -15.47 -8.41
CA SER A 108 11.05 -14.96 -8.53
C SER A 108 11.09 -13.52 -9.01
N GLY A 109 10.22 -13.13 -9.94
CA GLY A 109 10.12 -11.75 -10.42
C GLY A 109 9.65 -10.79 -9.31
N VAL A 110 8.79 -11.26 -8.41
CA VAL A 110 8.35 -10.48 -7.24
C VAL A 110 9.49 -10.34 -6.23
N VAL A 111 10.28 -11.39 -6.01
CA VAL A 111 11.48 -11.32 -5.15
C VAL A 111 12.50 -10.35 -5.72
N ASP A 112 12.79 -10.42 -7.02
CA ASP A 112 13.68 -9.49 -7.72
C ASP A 112 13.23 -8.04 -7.57
N LEU A 113 11.93 -7.81 -7.64
CA LEU A 113 11.34 -6.49 -7.42
C LEU A 113 11.57 -5.99 -5.97
N VAL A 114 11.30 -6.82 -4.97
CA VAL A 114 11.50 -6.46 -3.55
C VAL A 114 12.98 -6.21 -3.23
N GLU A 115 13.87 -6.93 -3.89
CA GLU A 115 15.32 -6.74 -3.78
C GLU A 115 15.85 -5.54 -4.58
N GLY A 116 14.99 -4.88 -5.36
CA GLY A 116 15.33 -3.65 -6.11
C GLY A 116 15.92 -3.91 -7.49
N ARG A 117 15.90 -5.14 -8.00
CA ARG A 117 16.39 -5.52 -9.33
C ARG A 117 15.41 -5.23 -10.47
N GLY A 118 14.10 -5.24 -10.19
CA GLY A 118 13.05 -5.05 -11.21
C GLY A 118 12.73 -3.58 -11.50
N ARG A 119 12.20 -2.86 -10.50
CA ARG A 119 11.86 -1.44 -10.60
C ARG A 119 12.45 -0.71 -9.40
N PRO A 120 13.59 0.00 -9.54
CA PRO A 120 14.23 0.65 -8.42
C PRO A 120 13.35 1.80 -7.91
N MET A 121 13.10 1.82 -6.60
CA MET A 121 12.49 2.93 -5.88
C MET A 121 13.49 3.37 -4.81
N LYS A 122 13.61 4.67 -4.56
CA LYS A 122 14.59 5.20 -3.61
C LYS A 122 14.33 4.73 -2.18
N LEU A 123 13.06 4.69 -1.75
CA LEU A 123 12.67 4.06 -0.48
C LEU A 123 12.51 2.54 -0.57
N GLY A 124 12.62 1.97 -1.78
CA GLY A 124 12.51 0.56 -2.07
C GLY A 124 11.08 0.00 -2.01
N TRP A 125 11.02 -1.33 -1.97
CA TRP A 125 9.78 -2.10 -1.88
C TRP A 125 9.70 -2.85 -0.55
N HIS A 126 8.47 -3.08 -0.12
CA HIS A 126 8.11 -3.89 1.03
C HIS A 126 7.01 -4.87 0.65
N ILE A 127 6.94 -6.04 1.26
CA ILE A 127 5.89 -7.01 1.00
C ILE A 127 5.20 -7.44 2.29
N ILE A 128 3.88 -7.49 2.26
CA ILE A 128 3.04 -7.91 3.39
C ILE A 128 2.03 -8.96 2.93
N ARG A 129 1.61 -9.80 3.86
CA ARG A 129 0.52 -10.75 3.64
C ARG A 129 -0.64 -10.40 4.56
N ASN A 130 -1.74 -9.97 3.93
CA ASN A 130 -3.00 -9.76 4.63
C ASN A 130 -3.82 -11.06 4.61
N PRO A 131 -4.68 -11.29 5.63
CA PRO A 131 -5.61 -12.41 5.61
C PRO A 131 -6.54 -12.37 4.39
N GLY A 132 -6.73 -13.52 3.75
CA GLY A 132 -7.72 -13.69 2.69
C GLY A 132 -9.15 -13.74 3.22
N GLN A 133 -10.14 -13.65 2.32
CA GLN A 133 -11.57 -13.65 2.69
C GLN A 133 -11.99 -14.88 3.50
N LYS A 134 -11.40 -16.04 3.21
CA LYS A 134 -11.67 -17.29 3.93
C LYS A 134 -11.08 -17.27 5.34
N GLU A 135 -9.87 -16.72 5.48
CA GLU A 135 -9.16 -16.63 6.76
C GLU A 135 -9.80 -15.58 7.67
N LEU A 136 -10.38 -14.52 7.12
CA LEU A 136 -11.16 -13.53 7.87
C LEU A 136 -12.45 -14.09 8.49
N GLN A 137 -12.93 -15.25 8.04
CA GLN A 137 -14.09 -15.92 8.65
C GLN A 137 -13.71 -16.71 9.90
N ASP A 138 -12.41 -17.00 10.07
CA ASP A 138 -11.89 -17.67 11.25
C ASP A 138 -11.66 -16.65 12.37
N LYS A 139 -12.42 -16.78 13.46
CA LYS A 139 -12.36 -15.86 14.60
C LYS A 139 -11.12 -16.05 15.47
N ASP A 140 -10.50 -17.23 15.40
CA ASP A 140 -9.32 -17.58 16.20
C ASP A 140 -8.01 -17.32 15.44
N MET A 141 -8.09 -16.85 14.19
CA MET A 141 -6.93 -16.57 13.37
C MET A 141 -6.11 -15.39 13.93
N ASP A 142 -4.85 -15.68 14.29
CA ASP A 142 -3.87 -14.63 14.55
C ASP A 142 -3.19 -14.15 13.27
N ARG A 143 -3.43 -12.88 12.94
CA ARG A 143 -2.90 -12.23 11.73
C ARG A 143 -1.36 -12.20 11.73
N GLY A 144 -0.75 -11.95 12.88
CA GLY A 144 0.70 -11.86 13.02
C GLY A 144 1.37 -13.21 12.77
N SER A 145 0.86 -14.27 13.40
CA SER A 145 1.34 -15.64 13.21
C SER A 145 1.15 -16.13 11.78
N LEU A 146 0.04 -15.78 11.13
CA LEU A 146 -0.23 -16.13 9.74
C LEU A 146 0.84 -15.57 8.79
N GLU A 147 1.11 -14.27 8.92
CA GLU A 147 2.12 -13.58 8.11
C GLU A 147 3.53 -14.09 8.41
N ALA A 148 3.87 -14.21 9.70
CA ALA A 148 5.18 -14.70 10.12
C ALA A 148 5.45 -16.13 9.65
N THR A 149 4.44 -17.01 9.66
CA THR A 149 4.57 -18.40 9.17
C THR A 149 4.79 -18.45 7.67
N PHE A 150 4.08 -17.60 6.92
CA PHE A 150 4.23 -17.51 5.47
C PHE A 150 5.65 -17.09 5.06
N PHE A 151 6.14 -15.96 5.59
CA PHE A 151 7.49 -15.47 5.27
C PHE A 151 8.61 -16.31 5.90
N ARG A 152 8.31 -17.29 6.76
CA ARG A 152 9.32 -18.25 7.29
C ARG A 152 9.37 -19.55 6.50
N SER A 153 8.23 -20.06 6.05
CA SER A 153 8.13 -21.41 5.50
C SER A 153 7.94 -21.46 3.98
N SER A 154 7.39 -20.41 3.37
CA SER A 154 7.07 -20.41 1.94
C SER A 154 8.26 -19.92 1.09
N THR A 155 8.85 -20.80 0.29
CA THR A 155 9.85 -20.43 -0.73
C THR A 155 9.11 -19.90 -1.97
N PRO A 156 9.55 -18.80 -2.61
CA PRO A 156 10.79 -18.04 -2.36
C PRO A 156 10.65 -16.88 -1.36
N TRP A 157 9.47 -16.65 -0.79
CA TRP A 157 9.19 -15.55 0.14
C TRP A 157 10.10 -15.53 1.39
N SER A 158 10.54 -16.71 1.84
CA SER A 158 11.42 -16.87 2.98
C SER A 158 12.88 -16.48 2.73
N SER A 159 13.30 -16.33 1.48
CA SER A 159 14.65 -15.85 1.15
C SER A 159 14.77 -14.33 1.15
N ILE A 160 13.65 -13.60 1.19
CA ILE A 160 13.64 -12.14 1.19
C ILE A 160 14.20 -11.63 2.54
N GLU A 161 14.94 -10.53 2.48
CA GLU A 161 15.45 -9.83 3.65
C GLU A 161 14.33 -9.50 4.66
N LYS A 162 14.53 -9.85 5.94
CA LYS A 162 13.54 -9.66 7.02
C LYS A 162 13.08 -8.21 7.21
N GLY A 163 13.93 -7.24 6.87
CA GLY A 163 13.59 -5.81 6.91
C GLY A 163 12.60 -5.36 5.83
N LYS A 164 12.33 -6.21 4.83
CA LYS A 164 11.45 -5.91 3.69
C LYS A 164 10.16 -6.73 3.68
N VAL A 165 9.96 -7.61 4.67
CA VAL A 165 8.78 -8.48 4.77
C VAL A 165 8.06 -8.30 6.09
N GLY A 166 6.73 -8.26 6.03
CA GLY A 166 5.86 -8.28 7.21
C GLY A 166 5.49 -6.91 7.77
N ILE A 167 4.42 -6.87 8.56
CA ILE A 167 3.84 -5.63 9.09
C ILE A 167 4.73 -4.97 10.15
N ASP A 168 5.41 -5.75 10.98
CA ASP A 168 6.25 -5.21 12.05
C ASP A 168 7.46 -4.45 11.50
N SER A 169 8.11 -5.00 10.48
CA SER A 169 9.20 -4.33 9.78
C SER A 169 8.70 -3.13 8.96
N LEU A 170 7.51 -3.21 8.37
CA LEU A 170 6.89 -2.09 7.66
C LEU A 170 6.64 -0.91 8.60
N ARG A 171 6.13 -1.16 9.81
CA ARG A 171 5.92 -0.13 10.84
C ARG A 171 7.22 0.58 11.18
N PHE A 172 8.30 -0.17 11.41
CA PHE A 172 9.60 0.42 11.68
C PHE A 172 10.10 1.28 10.51
N ARG A 173 9.97 0.76 9.28
CA ARG A 173 10.41 1.45 8.07
C ARG A 173 9.64 2.74 7.81
N ILE A 174 8.32 2.75 8.01
CA ILE A 174 7.50 3.97 7.89
C ILE A 174 7.95 5.03 8.89
N LYS A 175 8.24 4.65 10.14
CA LYS A 175 8.75 5.59 11.16
C LYS A 175 10.09 6.19 10.78
N GLU A 176 11.01 5.38 10.26
CA GLU A 176 12.32 5.87 9.79
C GLU A 176 12.16 6.87 8.64
N VAL A 177 11.30 6.56 7.66
CA VAL A 177 11.02 7.46 6.53
C VAL A 177 10.39 8.77 7.03
N LEU A 178 9.36 8.70 7.88
CA LEU A 178 8.74 9.90 8.46
C LEU A 178 9.74 10.74 9.25
N SER A 179 10.57 10.10 10.08
CA SER A 179 11.60 10.77 10.86
C SER A 179 12.64 11.46 9.97
N SER A 180 12.98 10.87 8.83
CA SER A 180 13.92 11.46 7.87
C SER A 180 13.35 12.70 7.17
N LEU A 181 12.02 12.76 6.98
CA LEU A 181 11.33 13.89 6.36
C LEU A 181 11.11 15.05 7.34
N VAL A 182 10.91 14.76 8.64
CA VAL A 182 10.76 15.78 9.68
C VAL A 182 12.09 16.49 10.00
N LYS A 183 13.24 15.83 9.77
CA LYS A 183 14.58 16.37 10.04
C LYS A 183 15.14 17.26 8.90
N LYS A 184 14.46 17.36 7.76
CA LYS A 184 14.83 18.23 6.64
C LYS A 184 14.06 19.54 6.70
#